data_AF-A0A934S8F4-F1
#
_entry.id   AF-A0A934S8F4-F1
#
_cell.length_a   1.000
_cell.length_b   1.000
_cell.length_c   1.000
_cell.angle_alpha   90.00
_cell.angle_beta   90.00
_cell.angle_gamma   90.00
#
_symmetry.space_group_name_H-M   'P 1'
#
loop_
_entity.id
_entity.type
_entity.pdbx_description
1 polymer ?
#
loop_
_entity_poly.entity_id
_entity_poly.type
_entity_poly.pdbx_seq_one_letter_code
_entity_poly.pdbx_strand_id
1 'polypeptide(L)' 'MRGVIVKKGEPVDRALKRLKTKLDTEGILEEMRRRRAFETPTERKQRKLRSASKRNKVRWRYSNAPAGEKTESVD' A
#
# COMPACT_ATOMS: atom_id res chain seq x y z
N MET A 1 17.65 12.00 4.80
CA MET A 1 18.49 10.95 4.18
C MET A 1 17.68 9.67 4.10
N ARG A 2 17.28 9.22 2.90
CA ARG A 2 16.47 8.01 2.73
C ARG A 2 17.39 6.81 2.58
N GLY A 3 17.72 6.20 3.71
CA GLY A 3 18.59 5.05 3.80
C GLY A 3 18.13 4.08 4.89
N VAL A 4 18.68 2.88 4.88
CA VAL A 4 18.53 1.93 5.98
C VAL A 4 19.87 1.82 6.68
N ILE A 5 19.85 1.93 7.99
CA ILE A 5 21.01 1.59 8.81
C ILE A 5 21.12 0.07 8.80
N VAL A 6 22.28 -0.42 8.35
CA VAL A 6 22.62 -1.84 8.30
C VAL A 6 23.20 -2.22 9.65
N LYS A 7 22.70 -3.31 10.24
CA LYS A 7 23.26 -3.82 11.51
C LYS A 7 24.46 -4.73 11.25
N LYS A 8 25.42 -4.77 12.17
CA LYS A 8 26.56 -5.69 12.09
C LYS A 8 26.05 -7.15 12.11
N GLY A 9 26.40 -7.93 11.08
CA GLY A 9 25.93 -9.31 10.90
C GLY A 9 24.58 -9.45 10.17
N GLU A 10 23.98 -8.36 9.67
CA GLU A 10 22.80 -8.46 8.82
C GLU A 10 23.17 -8.89 7.39
N PRO A 11 22.50 -9.90 6.81
CA PRO A 11 22.71 -10.24 5.40
C PRO A 11 22.28 -9.07 4.51
N VAL A 12 23.12 -8.76 3.51
CA VAL A 12 22.92 -7.62 2.60
C VAL A 12 21.52 -7.62 1.96
N ASP A 13 21.02 -8.79 1.58
CA ASP A 13 19.69 -8.94 0.98
C ASP A 13 18.56 -8.45 1.88
N ARG A 14 18.70 -8.61 3.20
CA ARG A 14 17.69 -8.15 4.17
C ARG A 14 17.69 -6.63 4.25
N ALA A 15 18.87 -6.01 4.23
CA ALA A 15 18.99 -4.55 4.18
C ALA A 15 18.39 -3.98 2.88
N LEU A 16 18.66 -4.61 1.73
CA LEU A 16 18.10 -4.23 0.43
C LEU A 16 16.57 -4.36 0.40
N LYS A 17 16.02 -5.45 0.95
CA LYS A 17 14.56 -5.63 1.07
C LYS A 17 13.94 -4.52 1.92
N ARG A 18 14.54 -4.18 3.07
CA ARG A 18 14.05 -3.07 3.92
C ARG A 18 14.11 -1.73 3.19
N LEU A 19 15.18 -1.47 2.44
CA LEU A 19 15.30 -0.26 1.62
C LEU A 19 14.17 -0.19 0.60
N LYS A 20 13.99 -1.25 -0.18
CA LYS A 20 12.92 -1.34 -1.18
C LYS A 20 11.54 -1.12 -0.56
N THR A 21 11.23 -1.79 0.55
CA THR A 21 9.95 -1.60 1.24
C THR A 21 9.75 -0.16 1.68
N LYS A 22 10.77 0.51 2.25
CA LYS A 22 10.66 1.94 2.62
C LYS A 22 10.37 2.82 1.40
N LEU A 23 11.08 2.61 0.29
CA LEU A 23 10.87 3.36 -0.96
C LEU A 23 9.46 3.12 -1.56
N ASP A 24 8.96 1.89 -1.45
CA ASP A 24 7.62 1.51 -1.88
C ASP A 24 6.54 2.13 -0.97
N THR A 25 6.72 2.09 0.35
CA THR A 25 5.79 2.71 1.34
C THR A 25 5.69 4.21 1.16
N GLU A 26 6.81 4.87 0.89
CA GLU A 26 6.85 6.31 0.61
C GLU A 26 6.31 6.66 -0.80
N GLY A 27 6.05 5.67 -1.64
CA GLY A 27 5.46 5.86 -2.97
C GLY A 27 6.40 6.49 -4.00
N ILE A 28 7.72 6.52 -3.75
CA ILE A 28 8.68 7.22 -4.61
C ILE A 28 8.71 6.60 -6.01
N LEU A 29 8.75 5.28 -6.10
CA LEU A 29 8.77 4.58 -7.39
C LEU A 29 7.47 4.80 -8.17
N GLU A 30 6.32 4.91 -7.48
CA GLU A 30 5.04 5.26 -8.12
C GLU A 30 5.05 6.69 -8.64
N GLU A 31 5.57 7.63 -7.84
CA GLU A 31 5.66 9.04 -8.20
C GLU A 31 6.63 9.29 -9.36
N MET A 32 7.78 8.60 -9.38
CA MET A 32 8.72 8.65 -10.50
C MET A 32 8.08 8.17 -11.80
N ARG A 33 7.36 7.03 -11.77
CA ARG A 33 6.63 6.53 -12.96
C ARG A 33 5.57 7.53 -13.39
N ARG A 34 4.84 8.14 -12.45
CA ARG A 34 3.82 9.14 -12.73
C ARG A 34 4.39 10.39 -13.40
N ARG A 35 5.57 10.86 -12.98
CA ARG A 35 6.21 12.07 -13.51
C ARG A 35 6.93 11.86 -14.84
N ARG A 36 7.06 10.62 -15.33
CA ARG A 36 7.75 10.32 -16.60
C ARG A 36 7.08 10.96 -17.82
N ALA A 37 5.77 11.21 -17.76
CA ALA A 37 5.02 11.88 -18.80
C ALA A 37 4.01 12.86 -18.18
N PHE A 38 3.54 13.82 -18.99
CA PHE A 38 2.46 14.71 -18.59
C PHE A 38 1.16 13.91 -18.39
N GLU A 39 0.47 14.20 -17.29
CA GLU A 39 -0.84 13.63 -16.95
C GLU A 39 -1.88 14.77 -17.02
N THR A 40 -2.86 14.63 -17.91
CA THR A 40 -3.94 15.62 -18.05
C THR A 40 -4.81 15.69 -16.79
N PRO A 41 -5.57 16.78 -16.57
CA PRO A 41 -6.44 16.91 -15.39
C PRO A 41 -7.45 15.76 -15.25
N THR A 42 -7.99 15.29 -16.38
CA THR A 42 -8.94 14.17 -16.43
C THR A 42 -8.27 12.86 -16.03
N GLU A 43 -7.10 12.55 -16.60
CA GLU A 43 -6.34 11.35 -16.25
C GLU A 43 -5.95 11.34 -14.77
N ARG A 44 -5.56 12.50 -14.23
CA ARG A 44 -5.27 12.68 -12.81
C ARG A 44 -6.47 12.36 -11.92
N LYS A 45 -7.67 12.79 -12.31
CA LYS A 45 -8.92 12.46 -11.60
C LYS A 45 -9.19 10.95 -11.65
N GLN A 46 -9.06 10.34 -12.82
CA GLN A 46 -9.29 8.90 -13.01
C GLN A 46 -8.28 8.05 -12.22
N ARG A 47 -7.00 8.42 -12.20
CA ARG A 47 -5.98 7.75 -11.39
C ARG A 47 -6.31 7.82 -9.90
N LYS A 48 -6.68 9.01 -9.38
CA LYS A 48 -7.05 9.18 -7.98
C LYS A 48 -8.22 8.29 -7.58
N LEU A 49 -9.26 8.21 -8.41
CA LEU A 49 -10.42 7.34 -8.17
C LEU A 49 -10.02 5.86 -8.16
N ARG A 50 -9.22 5.40 -9.14
CA ARG A 50 -8.73 4.03 -9.21
C ARG A 50 -7.88 3.66 -7.99
N SER A 51 -6.92 4.51 -7.60
CA SER A 51 -6.06 4.28 -6.44
C SER A 51 -6.84 4.30 -5.11
N ALA A 52 -7.84 5.17 -4.98
CA ALA A 52 -8.72 5.19 -3.80
C ALA A 52 -9.56 3.91 -3.69
N SER A 53 -10.23 3.51 -4.79
CA SER A 53 -11.03 2.28 -4.83
C SER A 53 -10.19 1.03 -4.54
N LYS A 54 -8.99 0.92 -5.14
CA LYS A 54 -8.05 -0.18 -4.86
C LYS A 54 -7.65 -0.24 -3.39
N ARG A 55 -7.27 0.88 -2.78
CA ARG A 55 -6.90 0.94 -1.35
C ARG A 55 -8.07 0.57 -0.44
N ASN A 56 -9.26 1.08 -0.74
CA ASN A 56 -10.47 0.75 0.02
C ASN A 56 -10.76 -0.76 -0.05
N LYS A 57 -10.74 -1.33 -1.26
CA LYS A 57 -10.96 -2.77 -1.46
C LYS A 57 -9.99 -3.61 -0.64
N VAL A 58 -8.68 -3.31 -0.68
CA VAL A 58 -7.65 -4.02 0.09
C VAL A 58 -7.86 -3.88 1.60
N ARG A 59 -8.24 -2.69 2.08
CA ARG A 59 -8.51 -2.46 3.51
C ARG A 59 -9.65 -3.34 4.03
N TRP A 60 -10.74 -3.45 3.27
CA TRP A 60 -11.90 -4.27 3.65
C TRP A 60 -11.77 -5.75 3.30
N ARG A 61 -10.78 -6.15 2.49
CA ARG A 61 -10.53 -7.58 2.18
C ARG A 61 -10.14 -8.40 3.42
N TYR A 62 -9.53 -7.75 4.40
CA TYR A 62 -9.03 -8.39 5.63
C TYR A 62 -9.73 -7.87 6.89
N SER A 63 -10.80 -7.09 6.75
CA SER A 63 -11.66 -6.75 7.88
C SER A 63 -12.47 -7.99 8.25
N ASN A 64 -11.89 -8.82 9.12
CA ASN A 64 -12.63 -9.86 9.82
C ASN A 64 -13.61 -9.16 10.78
N ALA A 65 -14.85 -8.96 10.33
CA ALA A 65 -15.96 -8.85 11.27
C ALA A 65 -16.22 -10.26 11.81
N PRO A 66 -16.30 -10.50 13.13
CA PRO A 66 -16.81 -11.77 13.61
C PRO A 66 -18.24 -11.92 13.07
N ALA A 67 -18.51 -13.02 12.37
CA ALA A 67 -19.84 -13.36 11.91
C ALA A 67 -20.79 -13.30 13.12
N GLY A 68 -21.81 -12.45 13.04
CA GLY A 68 -22.73 -12.20 14.13
C GLY A 68 -23.29 -13.49 14.72
N GLU A 69 -23.22 -13.58 16.05
CA GLU A 69 -24.01 -14.48 16.88
C GLU A 69 -25.45 -14.44 16.39
N LYS A 70 -25.91 -15.55 15.79
CA LYS A 70 -27.34 -15.77 15.58
C LYS A 70 -27.90 -16.11 16.95
N THR A 71 -28.39 -15.12 17.69
CA THR A 71 -29.25 -15.40 18.84
C THR A 71 -30.52 -16.04 18.29
N GLU A 72 -30.65 -17.35 18.49
CA GLU A 72 -31.88 -18.10 18.31
C GLU A 72 -33.03 -17.35 19.01
N SER A 73 -33.92 -16.76 18.23
CA SER A 73 -35.26 -16.44 18.69
C SER A 73 -36.02 -17.77 18.73
N VAL A 74 -36.11 -18.33 19.93
CA VAL A 74 -37.05 -19.39 20.29
C VAL A 74 -38.45 -18.79 20.24
N ASP A 75 -39.27 -19.29 19.32
CA ASP A 75 -40.74 -19.27 19.37
C ASP A 75 -41.23 -20.70 19.63
#